data_AF-A0A9E5SXM9-F1
#
_entry.id   AF-A0A9E5SXM9-F1
#
_cell.length_a   1.000
_cell.length_b   1.000
_cell.length_c   1.000
_cell.angle_alpha   90.00
_cell.angle_beta   90.00
_cell.angle_gamma   90.00
#
_symmetry.space_group_name_H-M   'P 1'
#
loop_
_entity.id
_entity.type
_entity.pdbx_description
1 polymer ?
#
loop_
_entity_poly.entity_id
_entity_poly.type
_entity_poly.pdbx_seq_one_letter_code
_entity_poly.pdbx_strand_id
1 'polypeptide(L)' 'MHEHAGAGSSAHSSPAEIQAMLKYMLAHNEHHAEELSDLSHDLSHLGLDGAARELELCVEEYKRGNNRLASVLKKLEE' A
#
# COMPACT_ATOMS: atom_id res chain seq x y z
N MET A 1 12.36 6.86 -4.75
CA MET A 1 12.95 5.95 -5.75
C MET A 1 12.04 4.75 -5.85
N HIS A 2 11.55 4.44 -7.04
CA HIS A 2 10.78 3.22 -7.29
C HIS A 2 11.75 2.17 -7.80
N GLU A 3 12.37 1.42 -6.89
CA GLU A 3 13.24 0.29 -7.23
C GLU A 3 12.53 -1.01 -6.86
N HIS A 4 11.91 -1.64 -7.85
CA HIS A 4 11.57 -3.07 -7.80
C HIS A 4 12.86 -3.89 -7.93
N ALA A 5 13.76 -3.76 -6.95
CA ALA A 5 14.96 -4.57 -6.87
C ALA A 5 14.62 -5.89 -6.17
N GLY A 6 14.27 -6.91 -6.96
CA GLY A 6 14.25 -8.29 -6.45
C GLY A 6 13.14 -9.21 -6.94
N ALA A 7 12.65 -9.09 -8.18
CA ALA A 7 12.00 -10.24 -8.83
C ALA A 7 13.09 -11.24 -9.29
N GLY A 8 13.80 -11.82 -8.32
CA GLY A 8 14.87 -12.78 -8.50
C GLY A 8 14.51 -14.10 -7.85
N SER A 9 13.93 -15.00 -8.66
CA SER A 9 13.96 -16.46 -8.50
C SER A 9 13.23 -17.09 -7.30
N SER A 10 12.39 -18.06 -7.65
CA SER A 10 11.83 -19.10 -6.79
C SER A 10 12.90 -19.81 -5.94
N ALA A 11 13.01 -19.46 -4.66
CA ALA A 11 13.56 -20.31 -3.59
C ALA A 11 13.07 -19.78 -2.24
N HIS A 12 12.23 -20.54 -1.55
CA HIS A 12 11.68 -20.33 -0.21
C HIS A 12 12.16 -19.08 0.54
N SER A 13 11.43 -17.96 0.47
CA SER A 13 11.62 -16.86 1.42
C SER A 13 11.42 -17.40 2.83
N SER A 14 12.37 -17.16 3.71
CA SER A 14 12.26 -17.51 5.12
C SER A 14 11.04 -16.81 5.74
N PRO A 15 10.43 -17.36 6.80
CA PRO A 15 9.35 -16.69 7.51
C PRO A 15 9.71 -15.26 7.93
N ALA A 16 10.97 -15.02 8.31
CA ALA A 16 11.48 -13.70 8.66
C ALA A 16 11.50 -12.72 7.45
N GLU A 17 11.93 -13.17 6.28
CA GLU A 17 11.89 -12.35 5.05
C GLU A 17 10.47 -12.01 4.64
N ILE A 18 9.52 -12.96 4.77
CA ILE A 18 8.11 -12.71 4.48
C ILE A 18 7.52 -11.68 5.46
N GLN A 19 7.80 -11.80 6.76
CA GLN A 19 7.36 -10.82 7.75
C GLN A 19 7.95 -9.44 7.49
N ALA A 20 9.24 -9.35 7.16
CA ALA A 20 9.89 -8.09 6.81
C ALA A 20 9.26 -7.46 5.56
N MET A 21 8.97 -8.26 4.54
CA MET A 21 8.27 -7.81 3.34
C MET A 21 6.85 -7.31 3.66
N LEU A 22 6.09 -8.01 4.50
CA LEU A 22 4.75 -7.57 4.92
C LEU A 22 4.78 -6.25 5.69
N LYS A 23 5.77 -6.06 6.58
CA LYS A 23 6.00 -4.77 7.28
C LYS A 23 6.32 -3.65 6.30
N TYR A 24 7.18 -3.93 5.32
CA TYR A 24 7.47 -2.97 4.24
C TYR A 24 6.22 -2.62 3.43
N MET A 25 5.43 -3.62 3.00
CA MET A 25 4.19 -3.41 2.24
C MET A 25 3.16 -2.59 3.00
N LEU A 26 3.03 -2.77 4.32
CA LEU A 26 2.13 -1.96 5.16
C LEU A 26 2.50 -0.48 5.09
N ALA A 27 3.76 -0.14 5.35
CA ALA A 27 4.25 1.23 5.29
C ALA A 27 4.17 1.81 3.87
N HIS A 28 4.43 0.99 2.85
CA HIS A 28 4.39 1.42 1.45
C HIS A 28 2.97 1.79 1.00
N ASN A 29 1.97 0.97 1.36
CA ASN A 29 0.58 1.25 1.07
C ASN A 29 0.04 2.45 1.86
N GLU A 30 0.52 2.67 3.09
CA GLU A 30 0.20 3.88 3.86
C GLU A 30 0.72 5.13 3.14
N HIS A 31 1.96 5.10 2.66
CA HIS A 31 2.51 6.17 1.86
C HIS A 31 1.76 6.41 0.55
N HIS A 32 1.38 5.36 -0.18
CA HIS A 32 0.52 5.52 -1.36
C HIS A 32 -0.85 6.13 -1.04
N ALA A 33 -1.45 5.77 0.08
CA ALA A 33 -2.71 6.38 0.51
C ALA A 33 -2.56 7.88 0.81
N GLU A 34 -1.43 8.31 1.39
CA GLU A 34 -1.10 9.72 1.60
C GLU A 34 -0.93 10.46 0.26
N GLU A 35 -0.08 9.94 -0.64
CA GLU A 35 0.17 10.56 -1.96
C GLU A 35 -1.12 10.69 -2.80
N LEU A 36 -1.98 9.67 -2.78
CA LEU A 36 -3.26 9.71 -3.50
C LEU A 36 -4.26 10.67 -2.85
N SER A 37 -4.21 10.84 -1.53
CA SER A 37 -5.03 11.84 -0.83
C SER A 37 -4.63 13.26 -1.23
N ASP A 38 -3.33 13.53 -1.32
CA ASP A 38 -2.81 14.83 -1.77
C ASP A 38 -3.22 15.11 -3.23
N LEU A 39 -3.09 14.11 -4.11
CA LEU A 39 -3.54 14.23 -5.51
C LEU A 39 -5.06 14.42 -5.63
N SER A 40 -5.86 13.78 -4.77
CA SER A 40 -7.31 14.01 -4.73
C SER A 40 -7.65 15.46 -4.42
N HIS A 41 -6.95 16.05 -3.45
CA HIS A 41 -7.13 17.45 -3.06
C HIS A 41 -6.77 18.41 -4.21
N ASP A 42 -5.66 18.15 -4.90
CA ASP A 42 -5.26 18.93 -6.08
C ASP A 42 -6.31 18.84 -7.20
N LEU A 43 -6.86 17.65 -7.47
CA LEU A 43 -7.92 17.47 -8.47
C LEU A 43 -9.21 18.22 -8.08
N SER A 44 -9.58 18.22 -6.81
CA SER A 44 -10.74 18.99 -6.33
C SER A 44 -10.52 20.50 -6.49
N HIS A 45 -9.32 21.01 -6.21
CA HIS A 45 -8.97 22.41 -6.46
C HIS A 45 -9.04 22.81 -7.94
N LEU A 46 -8.80 21.86 -8.84
CA LEU A 46 -8.95 22.05 -10.29
C LEU A 46 -10.41 21.88 -10.78
N GLY A 47 -11.36 21.61 -9.89
CA GLY A 47 -12.77 21.37 -10.23
C GLY A 47 -13.02 20.02 -10.90
N LEU A 48 -12.09 19.08 -10.77
CA LEU A 48 -12.16 17.72 -11.34
C LEU A 48 -12.71 16.72 -10.31
N ASP A 49 -13.85 17.04 -9.70
CA ASP A 49 -14.41 16.30 -8.55
C ASP A 49 -14.66 14.81 -8.82
N GLY A 50 -14.98 14.44 -10.07
CA GLY A 50 -15.13 13.05 -10.48
C GLY A 50 -13.83 12.26 -10.34
N ALA A 51 -12.70 12.84 -10.76
CA ALA A 51 -11.40 12.20 -10.67
C ALA A 51 -10.87 12.19 -9.23
N ALA A 52 -11.10 13.28 -8.47
CA ALA A 52 -10.79 13.33 -7.04
C ALA A 52 -11.47 12.20 -6.26
N ARG A 53 -12.78 12.00 -6.50
CA ARG A 53 -13.55 10.91 -5.86
C ARG A 53 -13.00 9.53 -6.19
N GLU A 54 -12.57 9.27 -7.42
CA GLU A 54 -11.95 7.98 -7.76
C GLU A 54 -10.63 7.77 -7.00
N LEU A 55 -9.82 8.81 -6.79
CA LEU A 55 -8.62 8.71 -5.96
C LEU A 55 -8.94 8.45 -4.49
N GLU A 56 -10.00 9.08 -3.94
CA GLU A 56 -10.48 8.77 -2.58
C GLU A 56 -10.88 7.29 -2.44
N LEU A 57 -11.50 6.70 -3.46
CA LEU A 57 -11.81 5.27 -3.47
C LEU A 57 -10.54 4.42 -3.50
N CYS A 58 -9.51 4.82 -4.27
CA CYS A 58 -8.21 4.15 -4.24
C CYS A 58 -7.55 4.21 -2.85
N VAL A 59 -7.62 5.35 -2.16
CA VAL A 59 -7.13 5.51 -0.79
C VAL A 59 -7.81 4.51 0.16
N GLU A 60 -9.13 4.36 0.07
CA GLU A 60 -9.87 3.40 0.90
C GLU A 60 -9.49 1.94 0.61
N GLU A 61 -9.20 1.59 -0.64
CA GLU A 61 -8.74 0.26 -1.00
C GLU A 61 -7.32 -0.04 -0.49
N TYR A 62 -6.42 0.94 -0.45
CA TYR A 62 -5.12 0.79 0.23
C TYR A 62 -5.29 0.55 1.74
N LYS A 63 -6.15 1.32 2.42
CA LYS A 63 -6.45 1.11 3.85
C LYS A 63 -7.06 -0.27 4.10
N ARG A 64 -8.00 -0.71 3.25
CA ARG A 64 -8.60 -2.05 3.31
C ARG A 64 -7.56 -3.15 3.10
N GLY A 65 -6.67 -2.96 2.12
CA GLY A 65 -5.52 -3.83 1.87
C GLY A 65 -4.63 -3.94 3.10
N ASN A 66 -4.28 -2.82 3.72
CA ASN A 66 -3.47 -2.79 4.94
C ASN A 66 -4.10 -3.51 6.12
N ASN A 67 -5.40 -3.38 6.34
CA ASN A 67 -6.09 -4.16 7.37
C ASN A 67 -5.93 -5.68 7.17
N ARG A 68 -5.97 -6.14 5.92
CA ARG A 68 -5.76 -7.56 5.59
C ARG A 68 -4.30 -7.97 5.76
N LEU A 69 -3.35 -7.15 5.30
CA LEU A 69 -1.91 -7.41 5.46
C LEU A 69 -1.51 -7.46 6.94
N ALA A 70 -2.02 -6.54 7.76
CA ALA A 70 -1.78 -6.52 9.21
C ALA A 70 -2.34 -7.79 9.88
N SER A 71 -3.50 -8.27 9.45
CA SER A 71 -4.06 -9.53 9.95
C SER A 71 -3.18 -10.73 9.58
N VAL A 72 -2.62 -10.77 8.37
CA VAL A 72 -1.69 -11.83 7.94
C VAL A 72 -0.39 -11.76 8.74
N LEU A 73 0.20 -10.58 8.88
CA LEU A 73 1.42 -10.39 9.65
C LEU A 73 1.25 -10.86 11.09
N LYS A 74 0.15 -10.48 11.75
CA LYS A 74 -0.16 -10.92 13.11
C LYS A 74 -0.18 -12.45 13.23
N LYS A 75 -0.81 -13.17 12.28
CA LYS A 75 -0.85 -14.64 12.28
C LYS A 75 0.52 -15.30 12.09
N LEU A 76 1.50 -14.57 11.54
CA LEU A 76 2.87 -15.06 11.37
C LEU A 76 3.76 -14.76 12.58
N GLU A 77 3.35 -13.85 13.45
CA GLU A 77 4.06 -13.46 14.68
C GLU A 77 3.55 -14.21 15.94
N GLU A 78 2.42 -14.91 15.83
CA GLU A 78 1.85 -15.84 16.84
C GLU A 78 2.61 -17.18 16.89
#